data_AF-A0A2G4JGI3-F1
#
_entry.id   AF-A0A2G4JGI3-F1
#
_cell.length_a   1.000
_cell.length_b   1.000
_cell.length_c   1.000
_cell.angle_alpha   90.00
_cell.angle_beta   90.00
_cell.angle_gamma   90.00
#
_symmetry.space_group_name_H-M   'P 1'
#
loop_
_entity.id
_entity.type
_entity.pdbx_description
1 polymer ?
#
loop_
_entity_poly.entity_id
_entity_poly.type
_entity_poly.pdbx_seq_one_letter_code
_entity_poly.pdbx_strand_id
1 'polypeptide(L)'
;MNSPNGFSQKTINLESRTFSLKIVKFDNGYFVSVTEGSDKLGSMVASLAIGPTPITTTIIPSKSESIFLKLTAERISTRMKGIAIVSTFIQKELEPDTAKGIMTEIMEIIQN
;
A
#
# COMPACT_ATOMS: atom_id res chain seq x y z
N MET A 1 -12.57 -13.37 6.00
CA MET A 1 -13.80 -12.74 6.53
C MET A 1 -13.66 -11.24 6.30
N ASN A 2 -14.43 -10.66 5.36
CA ASN A 2 -14.42 -9.22 5.12
C ASN A 2 -15.15 -8.52 6.26
N SER A 3 -14.50 -7.57 6.93
CA SER A 3 -15.12 -6.79 8.01
C SER A 3 -16.24 -5.91 7.43
N PRO A 4 -17.34 -5.66 8.15
CA PRO A 4 -18.50 -4.91 7.65
C PRO A 4 -18.22 -3.47 7.19
N ASN A 5 -17.05 -2.90 7.53
CA ASN A 5 -16.79 -1.46 7.46
C ASN A 5 -15.70 -1.05 6.46
N GLY A 6 -15.44 -1.86 5.42
CA GLY A 6 -14.40 -1.55 4.42
C GLY A 6 -12.97 -1.60 4.97
N PHE A 7 -12.78 -2.07 6.20
CA PHE A 7 -11.47 -2.23 6.83
C PHE A 7 -11.01 -3.70 6.77
N SER A 8 -9.79 -3.90 6.29
CA SER A 8 -9.11 -5.19 6.25
C SER A 8 -7.75 -5.07 6.90
N GLN A 9 -7.42 -6.04 7.76
CA GLN A 9 -6.10 -6.16 8.36
C GLN A 9 -5.56 -7.56 8.14
N LYS A 10 -4.30 -7.65 7.72
CA LYS A 10 -3.60 -8.93 7.51
C LYS A 10 -2.16 -8.79 7.98
N THR A 11 -1.69 -9.76 8.76
CA THR A 11 -0.26 -9.92 9.03
C THR A 11 0.30 -10.93 8.04
N ILE A 12 1.39 -10.57 7.36
CA ILE A 12 2.07 -11.45 6.42
C ILE A 12 3.51 -11.68 6.88
N ASN A 13 3.98 -12.91 6.72
CA ASN A 13 5.36 -13.29 6.98
C ASN A 13 6.00 -13.58 5.64
N LEU A 14 6.99 -12.78 5.27
CA LEU A 14 7.78 -12.98 4.06
C LEU A 14 9.23 -13.15 4.49
N GLU A 15 9.83 -14.28 4.11
CA GLU A 15 11.14 -14.70 4.59
C GLU A 15 11.18 -14.77 6.13
N SER A 16 11.97 -13.90 6.77
CA SER A 16 12.09 -13.76 8.23
C SER A 16 11.57 -12.41 8.74
N ARG A 17 10.76 -11.71 7.93
CA ARG A 17 10.23 -10.38 8.22
C ARG A 17 8.71 -10.45 8.33
N THR A 18 8.16 -9.72 9.29
CA THR A 18 6.71 -9.67 9.53
C THR A 18 6.19 -8.28 9.22
N PHE A 19 5.18 -8.22 8.37
CA PHE A 19 4.54 -6.97 7.96
C PHE A 19 3.07 -6.97 8.36
N SER A 20 2.59 -5.84 8.86
CA SER A 20 1.17 -5.58 9.10
C SER A 20 0.61 -4.75 7.95
N LEU A 21 -0.38 -5.29 7.27
CA LEU A 21 -1.15 -4.62 6.24
C LEU A 21 -2.47 -4.15 6.83
N LYS A 22 -2.78 -2.86 6.66
CA LYS A 22 -4.07 -2.26 7.01
C LYS A 22 -4.61 -1.54 5.80
N ILE A 23 -5.81 -1.91 5.39
CA ILE A 23 -6.45 -1.38 4.18
C ILE A 23 -7.83 -0.85 4.58
N VAL A 24 -8.11 0.38 4.22
CA VAL A 24 -9.41 1.03 4.38
C VAL A 24 -9.94 1.36 2.99
N LYS A 25 -11.09 0.80 2.66
CA LYS A 25 -11.84 1.06 1.43
C LYS A 25 -12.76 2.25 1.61
N PHE A 26 -12.76 3.12 0.60
CA PHE A 26 -13.70 4.21 0.40
C PHE A 26 -14.39 4.02 -0.96
N ASP A 27 -15.50 4.73 -1.19
CA ASP A 27 -16.23 4.63 -2.46
C ASP A 27 -15.38 5.03 -3.67
N ASN A 28 -14.49 6.01 -3.48
CA ASN A 28 -13.62 6.54 -4.52
C ASN A 28 -12.15 6.15 -4.35
N GLY A 29 -11.80 5.41 -3.30
CA GLY A 29 -10.40 5.25 -2.93
C GLY A 29 -10.04 4.09 -2.01
N TYR A 30 -8.73 3.90 -1.83
CA TYR A 30 -8.18 3.08 -0.74
C TYR A 30 -7.13 3.87 0.02
N PHE A 31 -7.11 3.69 1.33
CA PHE A 31 -5.94 3.92 2.16
C PHE A 31 -5.27 2.58 2.47
N VAL A 32 -3.97 2.48 2.23
CA VAL A 32 -3.17 1.28 2.51
C VAL A 32 -1.99 1.67 3.39
N SER A 33 -1.81 0.95 4.48
CA SER A 33 -0.65 1.06 5.36
C SER A 33 0.07 -0.28 5.42
N VAL A 34 1.38 -0.24 5.21
CA VAL A 34 2.31 -1.36 5.36
C VAL A 34 3.31 -0.98 6.43
N THR A 35 3.37 -1.76 7.52
CA THR A 35 4.31 -1.48 8.62
C THR A 35 5.12 -2.72 8.97
N GLU A 36 6.41 -2.53 9.17
CA GLU A 36 7.33 -3.53 9.69
C GLU A 36 7.68 -3.22 11.16
N GLY A 37 7.31 -4.12 12.07
CA GLY A 37 7.46 -3.92 13.51
C GLY A 37 6.39 -2.99 14.09
N SER A 38 6.76 -1.77 14.49
CA SER A 38 5.82 -0.86 15.16
C SER A 38 4.79 -0.27 14.19
N ASP A 39 3.53 -0.30 14.58
CA ASP A 39 2.40 0.27 13.85
C ASP A 39 2.45 1.80 13.82
N LYS A 40 3.11 2.35 12.79
CA LYS A 40 3.35 3.79 12.60
C LYS A 40 3.15 4.17 11.15
N LEU A 41 2.71 5.41 10.91
CA LEU A 41 2.81 6.00 9.59
C LEU A 41 4.28 6.22 9.22
N GLY A 42 4.64 5.83 8.00
CA GLY A 42 5.97 6.08 7.44
C GLY A 42 5.89 6.98 6.22
N SER A 43 6.78 6.76 5.25
CA SER A 43 6.70 7.47 3.96
C SER A 43 5.35 7.26 3.31
N MET A 44 4.86 8.27 2.60
CA MET A 44 3.48 8.29 2.12
C MET A 44 3.36 8.96 0.76
N VAL A 45 2.56 8.35 -0.12
CA VAL A 45 2.26 8.82 -1.47
C VAL A 45 0.76 8.74 -1.70
N ALA A 46 0.21 9.73 -2.40
CA ALA A 46 -1.12 9.66 -2.97
C ALA A 46 -1.04 9.57 -4.50
N SER A 47 -1.84 8.70 -5.11
CA SER A 47 -1.99 8.57 -6.55
C SER A 47 -3.45 8.67 -6.94
N LEU A 48 -3.76 9.44 -7.97
CA LEU A 48 -5.10 9.64 -8.52
C LEU A 48 -5.10 9.27 -10.00
N ALA A 49 -5.95 8.31 -10.40
CA ALA A 49 -6.01 7.80 -11.78
C ALA A 49 -7.40 7.92 -12.38
N ILE A 50 -7.91 9.15 -12.49
CA ILE A 50 -9.16 9.49 -13.18
C ILE A 50 -8.95 9.92 -14.65
N GLY A 51 -7.69 10.13 -15.05
CA GLY A 51 -7.30 10.54 -16.40
C GLY A 51 -6.55 9.44 -17.18
N PRO A 52 -5.98 9.75 -18.35
CA PRO A 52 -5.24 8.79 -19.16
C PRO A 52 -3.94 8.31 -18.49
N THR A 53 -3.37 9.13 -17.61
CA THR A 53 -2.18 8.82 -16.81
C THR A 53 -2.45 9.13 -15.33
N PRO A 54 -2.00 8.25 -14.40
CA PRO A 54 -2.06 8.55 -12.97
C PRO A 54 -1.22 9.78 -12.60
N ILE A 55 -1.75 10.60 -11.71
CA ILE A 55 -1.01 11.71 -11.07
C ILE A 55 -0.64 11.26 -9.67
N THR A 56 0.66 11.29 -9.36
CA THR A 56 1.19 10.77 -8.10
C THR A 56 2.00 11.85 -7.38
N THR A 57 1.73 12.05 -6.10
CA THR A 57 2.41 13.04 -5.25
C THR A 57 2.94 12.41 -3.96
N THR A 58 4.15 12.81 -3.56
CA THR A 58 4.76 12.40 -2.29
C THR A 58 4.27 13.32 -1.19
N ILE A 59 3.65 12.74 -0.15
CA ILE A 59 3.16 13.46 1.04
C ILE A 59 4.25 13.46 2.12
N ILE A 60 4.82 12.29 2.41
CA ILE A 60 5.93 12.11 3.35
C ILE A 60 7.07 11.44 2.58
N PRO A 61 8.25 12.09 2.45
CA PRO A 61 9.34 11.53 1.66
C PRO A 61 9.87 10.23 2.27
N SER A 62 10.20 9.28 1.40
CA SER A 62 10.90 8.06 1.80
C SER A 62 12.41 8.28 1.78
N LYS A 63 13.12 7.59 2.67
CA LYS A 63 14.59 7.52 2.66
C LYS A 63 15.12 6.36 1.81
N SER A 64 14.30 5.33 1.52
CA SER A 64 14.77 4.07 0.90
C SER A 64 13.74 3.37 -0.01
N GLU A 65 12.44 3.44 0.26
CA GLU A 65 11.40 2.63 -0.43
C GLU A 65 10.50 3.43 -1.40
N SER A 66 11.02 4.51 -1.99
CA SER A 66 10.22 5.43 -2.82
C SER A 66 9.56 4.78 -4.04
N ILE A 67 10.23 3.81 -4.68
CA ILE A 67 9.72 3.13 -5.88
C ILE A 67 8.57 2.20 -5.53
N PHE A 68 8.72 1.34 -4.51
CA PHE A 68 7.65 0.43 -4.06
C PHE A 68 6.38 1.20 -3.70
N LEU A 69 6.53 2.28 -2.93
CA LEU A 69 5.44 3.13 -2.49
C LEU A 69 4.68 3.74 -3.67
N LYS A 70 5.41 4.32 -4.64
CA LYS A 70 4.85 4.92 -5.85
C LYS A 70 4.11 3.89 -6.71
N LEU A 71 4.75 2.76 -7.01
CA LEU A 71 4.16 1.71 -7.86
C LEU A 71 2.91 1.11 -7.23
N THR A 72 2.91 0.91 -5.92
CA THR A 72 1.74 0.39 -5.20
C THR A 72 0.57 1.38 -5.31
N ALA A 73 0.81 2.67 -5.06
CA ALA A 73 -0.24 3.69 -5.16
C ALA A 73 -0.80 3.78 -6.59
N GLU A 74 0.07 3.84 -7.60
CA GLU A 74 -0.34 3.90 -9.01
C GLU A 74 -1.11 2.65 -9.46
N ARG A 75 -0.68 1.47 -9.02
CA ARG A 75 -1.34 0.22 -9.36
C ARG A 75 -2.77 0.17 -8.81
N ILE A 76 -2.95 0.59 -7.56
CA ILE A 76 -4.27 0.61 -6.91
C ILE A 76 -5.17 1.66 -7.55
N SER A 77 -4.69 2.91 -7.66
CA SER A 77 -5.46 4.03 -8.20
C SER A 77 -5.94 3.75 -9.62
N THR A 78 -5.04 3.23 -10.48
CA THR A 78 -5.36 2.86 -11.87
C THR A 78 -6.40 1.78 -11.95
N ARG A 79 -6.29 0.73 -11.13
CA ARG A 79 -7.24 -0.38 -11.14
C ARG A 79 -8.65 0.10 -10.80
N MET A 80 -8.76 0.99 -9.83
CA MET A 80 -10.05 1.45 -9.34
C MET A 80 -10.59 2.69 -10.06
N LYS A 81 -9.79 3.30 -10.96
CA LYS A 81 -10.08 4.61 -11.57
C LYS A 81 -10.40 5.68 -10.52
N GLY A 82 -9.56 5.77 -9.49
CA GLY A 82 -9.83 6.56 -8.27
C GLY A 82 -8.55 6.98 -7.55
N ILE A 83 -8.63 7.18 -6.23
CA ILE A 83 -7.50 7.62 -5.39
C ILE A 83 -6.93 6.48 -4.53
N ALA A 84 -5.61 6.36 -4.49
CA ALA A 84 -4.92 5.48 -3.56
C ALA A 84 -3.94 6.29 -2.72
N ILE A 85 -4.06 6.18 -1.40
CA ILE A 85 -3.08 6.72 -0.45
C ILE A 85 -2.36 5.54 0.16
N VAL A 86 -1.05 5.46 -0.02
CA VAL A 86 -0.23 4.37 0.49
C VAL A 86 0.79 4.93 1.46
N SER A 87 0.93 4.31 2.62
CA SER A 87 1.97 4.57 3.60
C SER A 87 2.79 3.32 3.88
N THR A 88 4.12 3.48 3.95
CA THR A 88 5.05 2.39 4.26
C THR A 88 6.01 2.82 5.36
N PHE A 89 6.05 2.05 6.44
CA PHE A 89 7.08 2.14 7.48
C PHE A 89 7.87 0.83 7.48
N ILE A 90 9.09 0.86 6.94
CA ILE A 90 9.94 -0.31 6.75
C ILE A 90 11.26 -0.07 7.47
N GLN A 91 11.79 -1.08 8.16
CA GLN A 91 13.02 -0.96 8.96
C GLN A 91 14.29 -1.14 8.13
N LYS A 92 14.20 -1.94 7.06
CA LYS A 92 15.29 -2.24 6.13
C LYS A 92 14.77 -2.22 4.70
N GLU A 93 15.64 -1.93 3.74
CA GLU A 93 15.26 -1.93 2.33
C GLU A 93 14.53 -3.23 1.94
N LEU A 94 13.51 -3.09 1.08
CA LEU A 94 12.72 -4.23 0.61
C LEU A 94 13.44 -4.89 -0.56
N GLU A 95 13.74 -6.18 -0.41
CA GLU A 95 14.20 -7.00 -1.52
C GLU A 95 13.07 -7.12 -2.57
N PRO A 96 13.37 -7.21 -3.87
CA PRO A 96 12.36 -7.23 -4.93
C PRO A 96 11.28 -8.31 -4.74
N ASP A 97 11.66 -9.50 -4.28
CA ASP A 97 10.72 -10.60 -4.06
C ASP A 97 9.81 -10.34 -2.85
N THR A 98 10.35 -9.81 -1.75
CA THR A 98 9.55 -9.36 -0.61
C THR A 98 8.58 -8.25 -1.02
N ALA A 99 9.04 -7.23 -1.75
CA ALA A 99 8.19 -6.14 -2.24
C ALA A 99 7.04 -6.65 -3.14
N LYS A 100 7.34 -7.60 -4.03
CA LYS A 100 6.35 -8.26 -4.88
C LYS A 100 5.36 -9.10 -4.06
N GLY A 101 5.83 -9.79 -3.03
CA GLY A 101 4.98 -10.52 -2.08
C GLY A 101 3.99 -9.60 -1.38
N ILE A 102 4.46 -8.50 -0.80
CA ILE A 102 3.60 -7.49 -0.15
C ILE A 102 2.56 -6.94 -1.13
N MET A 103 2.98 -6.57 -2.35
CA MET A 103 2.07 -6.03 -3.36
C MET A 103 1.01 -7.06 -3.77
N THR A 104 1.37 -8.32 -3.93
CA THR A 104 0.44 -9.42 -4.25
C THR A 104 -0.65 -9.52 -3.18
N GLU A 105 -0.23 -9.55 -1.92
CA GLU A 105 -1.11 -9.62 -0.75
C GLU A 105 -2.08 -8.43 -0.66
N ILE A 106 -1.58 -7.21 -0.88
CA ILE A 106 -2.43 -6.01 -0.95
C ILE A 106 -3.48 -6.14 -2.06
N MET A 107 -3.05 -6.56 -3.26
CA MET A 107 -3.95 -6.67 -4.41
C MET A 107 -4.97 -7.80 -4.26
N GLU A 108 -4.66 -8.87 -3.55
CA GLU A 108 -5.63 -9.92 -3.18
C GLU A 108 -6.69 -9.39 -2.23
N ILE A 109 -6.31 -8.60 -1.22
CA ILE A 109 -7.26 -7.99 -0.29
C ILE A 109 -8.18 -6.99 -1.01
N ILE A 110 -7.64 -6.20 -1.95
CA ILE A 110 -8.42 -5.23 -2.75
C ILE A 110 -9.34 -5.92 -3.77
N GLN A 111 -9.07 -7.19 -4.11
CA GLN A 111 -9.87 -7.98 -5.05
C GLN A 111 -11.11 -8.63 -4.42
N ASN A 112 -11.05 -8.89 -3.13
CA ASN A 112 -12.12 -9.51 -2.37
C ASN A 112 -13.14 -8.47 -1.85
#